data_AF-A0A6G0P628-F1
#
_entry.id   AF-A0A6G0P628-F1
#
_cell.length_a   1.000
_cell.length_b   1.000
_cell.length_c   1.000
_cell.angle_alpha   90.00
_cell.angle_beta   90.00
_cell.angle_gamma   90.00
#
_symmetry.space_group_name_H-M   'P 1'
#
loop_
_entity.id
_entity.type
_entity.pdbx_description
1 polymer ?
#
loop_
_entity_poly.entity_id
_entity_poly.type
_entity_poly.pdbx_seq_one_letter_code
_entity_poly.pdbx_strand_id
1 'polypeptide(L)'
;MLPVLLLTLLSLQAPWLARSPEQSNEPYAWASRAHMCRLCVGKQVHFQVKYRVAAINRDVGIVWLAHNACGVEENLCAIQARTGFAKEQVAISEKKRTYADADAESNATVQWHGADAAALVSEYKGKLVPAIVEAVRDGVSLRVILKPSLQLVNFGLSGV
;
A
#
# COMPACT_ATOMS: atom_id res chain seq x y z
N MET A 1 -12.81 -16.51 13.52
CA MET A 1 -11.87 -15.81 12.63
C MET A 1 -12.50 -15.83 11.25
N LEU A 2 -12.77 -14.68 10.62
CA LEU A 2 -13.21 -14.68 9.23
C LEU A 2 -12.06 -15.20 8.35
N PRO A 3 -12.35 -15.94 7.27
CA PRO A 3 -11.30 -16.43 6.38
C PRO A 3 -10.58 -15.23 5.74
N VAL A 4 -9.24 -15.30 5.71
CA VAL A 4 -8.39 -14.28 5.07
C VAL A 4 -7.78 -14.89 3.82
N LEU A 5 -7.92 -14.18 2.69
CA LEU A 5 -7.34 -14.57 1.40
C LEU A 5 -6.29 -13.54 0.97
N LEU A 6 -5.08 -14.00 0.67
CA LEU A 6 -4.05 -13.19 0.03
C LEU A 6 -4.11 -13.40 -1.48
N LEU A 7 -4.46 -12.35 -2.22
CA LEU A 7 -4.62 -12.39 -3.67
C LEU A 7 -3.59 -11.49 -4.36
N THR A 8 -2.91 -12.02 -5.38
CA THR A 8 -2.01 -11.25 -6.26
C THR A 8 -2.77 -10.83 -7.52
N LEU A 9 -2.63 -9.57 -7.94
CA LEU A 9 -3.29 -9.08 -9.16
C LEU A 9 -2.69 -9.71 -10.42
N LEU A 10 -3.57 -10.18 -11.29
CA LEU A 10 -3.22 -10.88 -12.53
C LEU A 10 -2.41 -10.01 -13.49
N SER A 11 -1.37 -10.59 -14.09
CA SER A 11 -0.56 -10.00 -15.17
C SER A 11 0.08 -8.64 -14.87
N LEU A 12 0.17 -8.27 -13.59
CA LEU A 12 0.81 -7.04 -13.14
C LEU A 12 2.07 -7.31 -12.34
N GLN A 13 3.00 -6.36 -12.40
CA GLN A 13 4.13 -6.23 -11.50
C GLN A 13 4.15 -4.81 -10.93
N ALA A 14 3.90 -4.70 -9.63
CA ALA A 14 3.98 -3.44 -8.90
C ALA A 14 5.44 -3.13 -8.52
N PRO A 15 5.80 -1.84 -8.37
CA PRO A 15 7.11 -1.44 -7.87
C PRO A 15 7.37 -2.01 -6.48
N TRP A 16 8.62 -2.38 -6.24
CA TRP A 16 9.01 -2.98 -4.97
C TRP A 16 9.07 -1.95 -3.84
N LEU A 17 8.24 -2.15 -2.81
CA LEU A 17 8.26 -1.37 -1.58
C LEU A 17 9.16 -2.08 -0.54
N ALA A 18 10.11 -1.33 0.02
CA ALA A 18 10.97 -1.79 1.09
C ALA A 18 10.14 -2.27 2.28
N ARG A 19 10.55 -3.39 2.89
CA ARG A 19 9.88 -4.00 4.05
C ARG A 19 10.74 -4.00 5.30
N SER A 20 11.97 -3.54 5.17
CA SER A 20 12.95 -3.47 6.24
C SER A 20 13.83 -2.22 6.04
N PRO A 21 14.53 -1.76 7.09
CA PRO A 21 15.38 -0.58 7.03
C PRO A 21 16.59 -0.71 6.09
N GLU A 22 17.04 -1.93 5.79
CA GLU A 22 18.17 -2.22 4.89
C GLU A 22 17.79 -2.12 3.41
N GLN A 23 16.51 -1.90 3.12
CA GLN A 23 15.92 -1.97 1.80
C GLN A 23 15.49 -0.59 1.30
N SER A 24 15.65 -0.33 0.00
CA SER A 24 15.24 0.92 -0.64
C SER A 24 14.07 0.72 -1.60
N ASN A 25 13.11 1.66 -1.59
CA ASN A 25 11.97 1.59 -2.50
C ASN A 25 12.42 1.66 -3.96
N GLU A 26 11.81 0.84 -4.83
CA GLU A 26 11.76 1.17 -6.24
C GLU A 26 11.00 2.49 -6.43
N PRO A 27 11.28 3.23 -7.53
CA PRO A 27 10.49 4.40 -7.87
C PRO A 27 8.99 4.08 -7.85
N TYR A 28 8.18 4.97 -7.28
CA TYR A 28 6.73 4.86 -7.13
C TYR A 28 6.18 3.80 -6.19
N ALA A 29 7.02 3.04 -5.50
CA ALA A 29 6.55 2.00 -4.59
C ALA A 29 5.57 2.55 -3.54
N TRP A 30 5.89 3.71 -2.97
CA TRP A 30 5.02 4.35 -1.97
C TRP A 30 3.72 4.85 -2.57
N ALA A 31 3.76 5.57 -3.69
CA ALA A 31 2.57 6.06 -4.38
C ALA A 31 1.64 4.92 -4.83
N SER A 32 2.19 3.85 -5.40
CA SER A 32 1.44 2.67 -5.84
C SER A 32 0.68 2.03 -4.66
N ARG A 33 1.36 1.85 -3.52
CA ARG A 33 0.75 1.37 -2.27
C ARG A 33 -0.34 2.30 -1.76
N ALA A 34 -0.08 3.61 -1.70
CA ALA A 34 -1.03 4.61 -1.23
C ALA A 34 -2.29 4.68 -2.13
N HIS A 35 -2.11 4.58 -3.45
CA HIS A 35 -3.19 4.54 -4.41
C HIS A 35 -4.08 3.30 -4.19
N MET A 36 -3.47 2.12 -4.02
CA MET A 36 -4.21 0.89 -3.72
C MET A 36 -5.01 1.01 -2.41
N CYS A 37 -4.41 1.57 -1.36
CA CYS A 37 -5.09 1.78 -0.09
C CYS A 37 -6.33 2.67 -0.23
N ARG A 38 -6.21 3.79 -0.96
CA ARG A 38 -7.35 4.70 -1.23
C ARG A 38 -8.47 4.02 -2.01
N LEU A 39 -8.12 3.11 -2.92
CA LEU A 39 -9.10 2.40 -3.75
C LEU A 39 -9.83 1.28 -3.03
N CYS A 40 -9.15 0.55 -2.12
CA CYS A 40 -9.67 -0.74 -1.62
C CYS A 40 -9.96 -0.78 -0.11
N VAL A 41 -9.26 0.02 0.72
CA VAL A 41 -9.42 -0.09 2.18
C VAL A 41 -10.83 0.31 2.60
N GLY A 42 -11.48 -0.57 3.37
CA GLY A 42 -12.84 -0.37 3.87
C GLY A 42 -13.94 -0.51 2.81
N LYS A 43 -13.61 -0.97 1.60
CA LYS A 43 -14.57 -1.10 0.49
C LYS A 43 -14.84 -2.57 0.16
N GLN A 44 -16.07 -2.85 -0.24
CA GLN A 44 -16.44 -4.16 -0.75
C GLN A 44 -15.90 -4.32 -2.19
N VAL A 45 -15.39 -5.51 -2.48
CA VAL A 45 -14.85 -5.87 -3.79
C VAL A 45 -15.41 -7.21 -4.24
N HIS A 46 -15.50 -7.38 -5.55
CA HIS A 46 -15.71 -8.69 -6.17
C HIS A 46 -14.35 -9.20 -6.67
N PHE A 47 -14.08 -10.50 -6.54
CA PHE A 47 -12.81 -11.07 -7.00
C PHE A 47 -12.99 -12.45 -7.59
N GLN A 48 -12.09 -12.81 -8.50
CA GLN A 48 -12.03 -14.13 -9.10
C GLN A 48 -10.59 -14.63 -9.08
N VAL A 49 -10.36 -15.74 -8.39
CA VAL A 49 -9.09 -16.49 -8.47
C VAL A 49 -9.01 -17.16 -9.83
N LYS A 50 -7.92 -16.93 -10.56
CA LYS A 50 -7.68 -17.54 -11.87
C LYS A 50 -6.86 -18.81 -11.76
N TYR A 51 -5.76 -18.75 -10.99
CA TYR A 51 -4.88 -19.88 -10.74
C TYR A 51 -4.11 -19.67 -9.44
N ARG A 52 -3.57 -20.76 -8.90
CA ARG A 52 -2.67 -20.75 -7.74
C ARG A 52 -1.26 -21.10 -8.17
N VAL A 53 -0.29 -20.29 -7.75
CA VAL A 53 1.13 -20.58 -7.93
C VAL A 53 1.61 -21.38 -6.72
N ALA A 54 1.64 -22.71 -6.85
CA ALA A 54 1.94 -23.63 -5.76
C ALA A 54 3.33 -23.37 -5.14
N ALA A 55 4.34 -23.07 -5.97
CA ALA A 55 5.73 -22.85 -5.53
C ALA A 55 5.90 -21.71 -4.50
N ILE A 56 5.04 -20.69 -4.55
CA ILE A 56 5.07 -19.54 -3.63
C ILE A 56 3.80 -19.45 -2.76
N ASN A 57 2.93 -20.46 -2.86
CA ASN A 57 1.65 -20.56 -2.17
C ASN A 57 0.78 -19.29 -2.30
N ARG A 58 0.66 -18.74 -3.51
CA ARG A 58 -0.13 -17.52 -3.79
C ARG A 58 -1.24 -17.77 -4.79
N ASP A 59 -2.42 -17.25 -4.47
CA ASP A 59 -3.53 -17.17 -5.41
C ASP A 59 -3.37 -15.92 -6.27
N VAL A 60 -3.56 -16.07 -7.58
CA VAL A 60 -3.51 -14.97 -8.56
C VAL A 60 -4.89 -14.79 -9.16
N GLY A 61 -5.35 -13.55 -9.26
CA GLY A 61 -6.71 -13.27 -9.69
C GLY A 61 -6.97 -11.83 -10.10
N ILE A 62 -8.23 -11.58 -10.39
CA ILE A 62 -8.74 -10.27 -10.79
C ILE A 62 -9.64 -9.76 -9.66
N VAL A 63 -9.58 -8.45 -9.41
CA VAL A 63 -10.43 -7.78 -8.43
C VAL A 63 -11.16 -6.63 -9.12
N TRP A 64 -12.45 -6.51 -8.85
CA TRP A 64 -13.32 -5.44 -9.29
C TRP A 64 -13.79 -4.62 -8.09
N LEU A 65 -13.72 -3.30 -8.23
CA LEU A 65 -14.35 -2.41 -7.28
C LEU A 65 -15.88 -2.46 -7.47
N ALA A 66 -16.62 -2.23 -6.38
CA ALA A 66 -18.06 -2.09 -6.45
C ALA A 66 -18.48 -1.06 -7.51
N HIS A 67 -19.70 -1.22 -8.03
CA HIS A 67 -20.22 -0.40 -9.11
C HIS A 67 -20.09 1.09 -8.78
N ASN A 68 -19.47 1.85 -9.68
CA ASN A 68 -19.44 3.31 -9.57
C ASN A 68 -20.84 3.89 -9.82
N ALA A 69 -21.01 5.22 -9.69
CA ALA A 69 -22.30 5.89 -9.89
C ALA A 69 -22.93 5.63 -11.29
N CYS A 70 -22.14 5.17 -12.25
CA CYS A 70 -22.57 4.83 -13.61
C CYS A 70 -22.90 3.33 -13.78
N GLY A 71 -22.84 2.52 -12.73
CA GLY A 71 -23.11 1.09 -12.77
C GLY A 71 -21.99 0.25 -13.40
N VAL A 72 -20.79 0.80 -13.56
CA VAL A 72 -19.66 0.08 -14.17
C VAL A 72 -18.75 -0.49 -13.07
N GLU A 73 -18.49 -1.79 -13.13
CA GLU A 73 -17.44 -2.42 -12.34
C GLU A 73 -16.07 -2.08 -12.92
N GLU A 74 -15.20 -1.48 -12.10
CA GLU A 74 -13.85 -1.17 -12.53
C GLU A 74 -12.86 -2.26 -12.10
N ASN A 75 -12.13 -2.79 -13.08
CA ASN A 75 -11.08 -3.78 -12.84
C ASN A 75 -9.82 -3.10 -12.27
N LEU A 76 -9.42 -3.50 -11.07
CA LEU A 76 -8.23 -2.97 -10.38
C LEU A 76 -6.94 -3.17 -11.16
N CYS A 77 -6.81 -4.27 -11.89
CA CYS A 77 -5.62 -4.51 -12.71
C CYS A 77 -5.52 -3.46 -13.83
N ALA A 78 -6.65 -3.18 -14.49
CA ALA A 78 -6.72 -2.17 -15.53
C ALA A 78 -6.49 -0.76 -14.97
N ILE A 79 -7.04 -0.45 -13.79
CA ILE A 79 -6.80 0.83 -13.10
C ILE A 79 -5.30 1.02 -12.86
N GLN A 80 -4.63 0.06 -12.21
CA GLN A 80 -3.22 0.17 -11.84
C GLN A 80 -2.29 0.29 -13.06
N ALA A 81 -2.59 -0.43 -14.14
CA ALA A 81 -1.86 -0.31 -15.40
C ALA A 81 -2.08 1.06 -16.06
N ARG A 82 -3.33 1.53 -16.12
CA ARG A 82 -3.70 2.82 -16.73
C ARG A 82 -3.10 4.01 -15.97
N THR A 83 -3.03 3.94 -14.65
CA THR A 83 -2.44 4.99 -13.81
C THR A 83 -0.91 4.92 -13.73
N GLY A 84 -0.28 3.90 -14.34
CA GLY A 84 1.18 3.75 -14.32
C GLY A 84 1.78 3.29 -12.98
N PHE A 85 0.96 2.77 -12.06
CA PHE A 85 1.39 2.31 -10.74
C PHE A 85 1.76 0.82 -10.70
N ALA A 86 1.54 0.10 -11.80
CA ALA A 86 2.04 -1.25 -12.03
C ALA A 86 2.37 -1.45 -13.52
N LYS A 87 3.37 -2.28 -13.80
CA LYS A 87 3.74 -2.68 -15.16
C LYS A 87 2.96 -3.93 -15.55
N GLU A 88 2.45 -3.94 -16.77
CA GLU A 88 1.85 -5.14 -17.37
C GLU A 88 2.96 -6.11 -17.78
N GLN A 89 2.85 -7.38 -17.41
CA GLN A 89 3.93 -8.35 -17.65
C GLN A 89 4.30 -8.49 -19.14
N VAL A 90 3.33 -8.35 -20.04
CA VAL A 90 3.56 -8.33 -21.50
C VAL A 90 4.43 -7.14 -21.90
N ALA A 91 4.16 -5.97 -21.33
CA ALA A 91 4.91 -4.75 -21.59
C ALA A 91 6.35 -4.82 -21.02
N ILE A 92 6.56 -5.57 -19.92
CA ILE A 92 7.89 -5.86 -19.37
C ILE A 92 8.71 -6.73 -20.33
N SER A 93 8.11 -7.78 -20.90
CA SER A 93 8.81 -8.61 -21.91
C SER A 93 9.20 -7.82 -23.15
N GLU A 94 8.43 -6.79 -23.48
CA GLU A 94 8.69 -5.90 -24.64
C GLU A 94 9.58 -4.69 -24.30
N LYS A 95 10.10 -4.59 -23.07
CA LYS A 95 10.89 -3.45 -22.55
C LYS A 95 10.22 -2.08 -22.69
N LYS A 96 8.89 -2.03 -22.86
CA LYS A 96 8.13 -0.80 -23.06
C LYS A 96 7.33 -0.51 -21.79
N ARG A 97 7.80 0.46 -20.99
CA ARG A 97 7.06 1.34 -20.05
C ARG A 97 7.89 1.63 -18.80
N THR A 98 8.23 2.91 -18.65
CA THR A 98 8.66 3.53 -17.41
C THR A 98 7.43 3.67 -16.48
N TYR A 99 7.63 3.73 -15.17
CA TYR A 99 6.60 4.26 -14.26
C TYR A 99 6.28 5.72 -14.68
N ALA A 100 5.20 6.34 -14.18
CA ALA A 100 4.90 7.76 -14.47
C ALA A 100 6.10 8.70 -14.18
N ASP A 101 6.08 9.99 -14.54
CA ASP A 101 7.22 10.91 -14.31
C ASP A 101 7.43 11.31 -12.84
N ALA A 102 8.53 10.82 -12.23
CA ALA A 102 8.76 10.76 -10.77
C ALA A 102 8.81 12.11 -10.05
N ASP A 103 8.02 12.25 -8.98
CA ASP A 103 8.15 13.31 -7.98
C ASP A 103 8.66 12.79 -6.61
N ALA A 104 9.13 13.71 -5.76
CA ALA A 104 9.73 13.37 -4.46
C ALA A 104 8.71 12.73 -3.49
N GLU A 105 7.43 13.10 -3.59
CA GLU A 105 6.37 12.53 -2.74
C GLU A 105 6.03 11.08 -3.14
N SER A 106 6.11 10.76 -4.43
CA SER A 106 5.85 9.41 -4.94
C SER A 106 6.93 8.39 -4.59
N ASN A 107 8.16 8.88 -4.39
CA ASN A 107 9.33 8.08 -3.97
C ASN A 107 9.61 8.18 -2.48
N ALA A 108 8.66 8.70 -1.71
CA ALA A 108 8.89 8.90 -0.29
C ALA A 108 9.20 7.58 0.43
N THR A 109 10.10 7.64 1.40
CA THR A 109 10.61 6.47 2.11
C THR A 109 10.31 6.62 3.60
N VAL A 110 9.78 5.54 4.18
CA VAL A 110 9.47 5.50 5.61
C VAL A 110 10.76 5.49 6.42
N GLN A 111 10.82 6.34 7.44
CA GLN A 111 11.91 6.34 8.41
C GLN A 111 11.62 5.27 9.46
N TRP A 112 12.30 4.13 9.32
CA TRP A 112 12.15 2.96 10.18
C TRP A 112 12.77 3.11 11.57
N HIS A 113 13.75 3.99 11.70
CA HIS A 113 14.52 4.24 12.93
C HIS A 113 14.60 5.74 13.23
N GLY A 114 15.03 6.06 14.45
CA GLY A 114 15.34 7.44 14.84
C GLY A 114 14.15 8.29 15.28
N ALA A 115 12.98 7.67 15.49
CA ALA A 115 11.86 8.35 16.15
C ALA A 115 12.18 8.58 17.63
N ASP A 116 12.59 9.80 17.98
CA ASP A 116 12.76 10.22 19.37
C ASP A 116 11.38 10.58 19.97
N ALA A 117 10.93 9.75 20.92
CA ALA A 117 9.65 9.95 21.57
C ALA A 117 9.55 11.28 22.31
N ALA A 118 10.62 11.76 22.96
CA ALA A 118 10.60 13.01 23.71
C ALA A 118 10.49 14.22 22.75
N ALA A 119 11.24 14.19 21.65
CA ALA A 119 11.16 15.21 20.62
C ALA A 119 9.77 15.25 19.96
N LEU A 120 9.22 14.09 19.59
CA LEU A 120 7.89 13.98 19.01
C LEU A 120 6.79 14.49 19.94
N VAL A 121 6.87 14.17 21.23
CA VAL A 121 5.93 14.70 22.23
C VAL A 121 6.08 16.21 22.34
N SER A 122 7.30 16.73 22.43
CA SER A 122 7.53 18.18 22.49
C SER A 122 6.94 18.92 21.28
N GLU A 123 7.10 18.36 20.08
CA GLU A 123 6.66 18.97 18.82
C GLU A 123 5.14 18.87 18.61
N TYR A 124 4.55 17.70 18.89
CA TYR A 124 3.17 17.37 18.51
C TYR A 124 2.18 17.32 19.67
N LYS A 125 2.60 17.50 20.92
CA LYS A 125 1.68 17.49 22.07
C LYS A 125 0.54 18.49 21.88
N GLY A 126 -0.68 17.99 22.05
CA GLY A 126 -1.91 18.77 21.89
C GLY A 126 -2.31 19.07 20.45
N LYS A 127 -1.60 18.54 19.44
CA LYS A 127 -1.91 18.73 18.02
C LYS A 127 -2.50 17.46 17.41
N LEU A 128 -3.39 17.63 16.44
CA LEU A 128 -3.85 16.55 15.58
C LEU A 128 -2.84 16.34 14.46
N VAL A 129 -2.22 15.16 14.42
CA VAL A 129 -1.21 14.80 13.41
C VAL A 129 -1.82 13.77 12.46
N PRO A 130 -1.87 14.04 11.14
CA PRO A 130 -2.29 13.05 10.17
C PRO A 130 -1.32 11.86 10.17
N ALA A 131 -1.86 10.64 10.17
CA ALA A 131 -1.04 9.43 10.21
C ALA A 131 -1.69 8.25 9.47
N ILE A 132 -0.89 7.26 9.13
CA ILE A 132 -1.33 6.00 8.51
C ILE A 132 -1.12 4.87 9.52
N VAL A 133 -2.15 4.10 9.82
CA VAL A 133 -1.98 2.85 10.57
C VAL A 133 -1.36 1.80 9.65
N GLU A 134 -0.15 1.37 9.98
CA GLU A 134 0.61 0.39 9.21
C GLU A 134 0.31 -1.04 9.69
N ALA A 135 0.23 -1.24 10.99
CA ALA A 135 -0.12 -2.54 11.58
C ALA A 135 -0.85 -2.36 12.91
N VAL A 136 -1.77 -3.28 13.20
CA VAL A 136 -2.42 -3.40 14.51
C VAL A 136 -1.70 -4.52 15.27
N ARG A 137 -1.13 -4.23 16.43
CA ARG A 137 -0.46 -5.24 17.27
C ARG A 137 -1.45 -5.92 18.20
N ASP A 138 -2.28 -5.12 18.83
CA ASP A 138 -3.38 -5.51 19.72
C ASP A 138 -4.41 -4.38 19.79
N GLY A 139 -5.41 -4.50 20.68
CA GLY A 139 -6.50 -3.54 20.79
C GLY A 139 -6.09 -2.14 21.28
N VAL A 140 -4.88 -1.98 21.84
CA VAL A 140 -4.39 -0.71 22.39
C VAL A 140 -3.09 -0.24 21.75
N SER A 141 -2.38 -1.12 21.01
CA SER A 141 -1.07 -0.84 20.42
C SER A 141 -1.10 -0.98 18.90
N LEU A 142 -0.63 0.08 18.23
CA LEU A 142 -0.59 0.22 16.78
C LEU A 142 0.85 0.55 16.32
N ARG A 143 1.19 0.21 15.08
CA ARG A 143 2.31 0.82 14.35
C ARG A 143 1.75 1.85 13.39
N VAL A 144 2.26 3.06 13.46
CA VAL A 144 1.71 4.22 12.76
C VAL A 144 2.83 4.96 12.05
N ILE A 145 2.57 5.45 10.83
CA ILE A 145 3.47 6.31 10.06
C ILE A 145 2.92 7.74 10.14
N LEU A 146 3.66 8.64 10.77
CA LEU A 146 3.28 10.05 10.90
C LEU A 146 3.48 10.80 9.59
N LYS A 147 2.59 11.74 9.25
CA LYS A 147 2.74 12.65 8.11
C LYS A 147 3.02 14.08 8.58
N PRO A 148 3.83 14.86 7.84
CA PRO A 148 4.50 14.53 6.57
C PRO A 148 5.87 13.84 6.74
N SER A 149 6.37 13.66 7.97
CA SER A 149 7.74 13.18 8.24
C SER A 149 8.01 11.72 7.80
N LEU A 150 6.96 10.91 7.64
CA LEU A 150 7.02 9.48 7.35
C LEU A 150 7.82 8.67 8.38
N GLN A 151 7.82 9.13 9.64
CA GLN A 151 8.40 8.39 10.75
C GLN A 151 7.47 7.27 11.21
N LEU A 152 8.01 6.05 11.30
CA LEU A 152 7.31 4.90 11.84
C LEU A 152 7.44 4.88 13.37
N VAL A 153 6.31 4.88 14.07
CA VAL A 153 6.24 4.89 15.53
C VAL A 153 5.37 3.75 16.05
N ASN A 154 5.68 3.28 17.26
CA ASN A 154 4.75 2.45 18.03
C ASN A 154 3.83 3.41 18.80
N PHE A 155 2.52 3.30 18.57
CA PHE A 155 1.51 4.19 19.10
C PHE A 155 0.58 3.42 20.05
N GLY A 156 0.49 3.87 21.30
CA GLY A 156 -0.41 3.31 22.30
C GLY A 156 -1.62 4.23 22.54
N LEU A 157 -2.80 3.64 22.66
CA LEU A 157 -4.00 4.36 23.12
C LEU A 157 -3.84 4.70 24.61
N SER A 158 -4.11 5.95 24.97
CA SER A 158 -4.09 6.40 26.36
C SER A 158 -5.50 6.38 26.96
N GLY A 159 -5.59 6.01 28.25
CA GLY A 159 -6.83 6.12 29.03
C GLY A 159 -7.87 5.03 28.77
N VAL A 160 -7.47 3.91 28.15
CA VAL A 160 -8.29 2.70 27.96
C VAL A 160 -7.80 1.56 28.84
#